data_AF-A0A8B3NKV8-F1
#
_entry.id   AF-A0A8B3NKV8-F1
#
_cell.length_a   1.000
_cell.length_b   1.000
_cell.length_c   1.000
_cell.angle_alpha   90.00
_cell.angle_beta   90.00
_cell.angle_gamma   90.00
#
_symmetry.space_group_name_H-M   'P 1'
#
loop_
_entity.id
_entity.type
_entity.pdbx_description
1 polymer ?
#
loop_
_entity_poly.entity_id
_entity_poly.type
_entity_poly.pdbx_seq_one_letter_code
_entity_poly.pdbx_strand_id
1 'polypeptide(L)' 'MLHNAASQKGQAAAGVHLPPLPSDCRAVEPHAPVPVGAEALSVLKRERRATDRANARVQRCAKHYDNTAAALEGNAP' A
#
# COMPACT_ATOMS: atom_id res chain seq x y z
N MET A 1 11.56 10.31 -39.40
CA MET A 1 12.49 10.14 -38.27
C MET A 1 12.34 11.21 -37.18
N LEU A 2 12.22 12.52 -37.51
CA LEU A 2 12.05 13.60 -36.52
C LEU A 2 10.82 13.45 -35.61
N HIS A 3 9.69 12.97 -36.16
CA HIS A 3 8.45 12.75 -35.39
C HIS A 3 8.60 11.68 -34.30
N ASN A 4 9.38 10.63 -34.57
CA ASN A 4 9.65 9.56 -33.61
C ASN A 4 10.57 10.04 -32.50
N ALA A 5 11.60 10.83 -32.82
CA ALA A 5 12.50 11.42 -31.83
C ALA A 5 11.77 12.43 -30.93
N ALA A 6 10.86 13.24 -31.50
CA ALA A 6 10.01 14.15 -30.73
C ALA A 6 9.05 13.39 -29.80
N SER A 7 8.45 12.29 -30.26
CA SER A 7 7.58 11.44 -29.43
C SER A 7 8.35 10.76 -28.29
N GLN A 8 9.53 10.20 -28.56
CA GLN A 8 10.37 9.58 -27.53
C GLN A 8 10.85 10.60 -26.49
N LYS A 9 11.21 11.82 -26.93
CA LYS A 9 11.58 12.91 -26.02
C LYS A 9 10.38 13.36 -25.17
N GLY A 10 9.18 13.41 -25.75
CA GLY A 10 7.94 13.73 -25.03
C GLY A 10 7.60 12.68 -23.97
N GLN A 11 7.74 11.39 -24.31
CA GLN A 11 7.55 10.27 -23.37
C GLN A 11 8.58 10.27 -22.24
N ALA A 12 9.86 10.52 -22.56
CA ALA A 12 10.93 10.60 -21.55
C ALA A 12 10.81 11.83 -20.63
N ALA A 13 10.33 12.96 -21.17
CA ALA A 13 10.17 14.21 -20.42
C ALA A 13 8.92 14.27 -19.54
N ALA A 14 7.89 13.47 -19.84
CA ALA A 14 6.65 13.44 -19.07
C ALA A 14 6.85 12.94 -17.62
N GLY A 15 7.93 12.21 -17.34
CA GLY A 15 8.19 11.63 -16.02
C GLY A 15 7.14 10.58 -15.62
N VAL A 16 7.45 9.82 -14.56
CA VAL A 16 6.49 8.87 -13.99
C VAL A 16 5.70 9.56 -12.89
N HIS A 17 4.42 9.81 -13.14
CA HIS A 17 3.49 10.31 -12.12
C HIS A 17 2.91 9.13 -11.35
N LEU A 18 3.42 8.90 -10.13
CA LEU A 18 2.85 7.89 -9.25
C LEU A 18 1.48 8.33 -8.71
N PRO A 19 0.49 7.43 -8.63
CA PRO A 19 -0.76 7.72 -7.94
C PRO A 19 -0.49 8.01 -6.46
N PRO A 20 -1.37 8.78 -5.80
CA PRO A 20 -1.26 8.98 -4.37
C PRO A 20 -1.38 7.64 -3.64
N LEU A 21 -0.50 7.43 -2.66
CA LEU A 21 -0.58 6.29 -1.76
C LEU A 21 -1.91 6.36 -0.98
N PRO A 22 -2.64 5.23 -0.81
CA PRO A 22 -3.84 5.21 0.02
C PRO A 22 -3.54 5.75 1.41
N SER A 23 -4.46 6.57 1.94
CA SER A 23 -4.21 7.37 3.14
C SER A 23 -3.92 6.53 4.39
N ASP A 24 -4.45 5.31 4.45
CA ASP A 24 -4.21 4.40 5.56
C ASP A 24 -2.86 3.70 5.48
N CYS A 25 -2.19 3.61 4.33
CA CYS A 25 -0.98 2.79 4.16
C CYS A 25 0.22 3.17 5.03
N ARG A 26 0.22 4.38 5.61
CA ARG A 26 1.23 4.82 6.59
C ARG A 26 0.78 4.69 8.05
N ALA A 27 -0.46 4.29 8.28
CA ALA A 27 -1.00 4.11 9.62
C ALA A 27 -0.33 2.93 10.32
N VAL A 28 0.01 3.13 11.59
CA VAL A 28 0.47 2.09 12.51
C VAL A 28 -0.72 1.63 13.31
N GLU A 29 -0.94 0.31 13.35
CA GLU A 29 -2.01 -0.24 14.18
C GLU A 29 -1.54 -0.24 15.64
N PRO A 30 -2.30 0.35 16.59
CA PRO A 30 -1.94 0.27 17.99
C PRO A 30 -2.13 -1.16 18.51
N HIS A 31 -1.26 -1.56 19.45
CA HIS A 31 -1.48 -2.78 20.23
C HIS A 31 -2.79 -2.72 21.01
N ALA A 32 -3.34 -3.90 21.31
CA ALA A 32 -4.52 -4.03 22.13
C ALA A 32 -4.26 -3.51 23.56
N PRO A 33 -5.21 -2.75 24.15
CA PRO A 33 -5.09 -2.34 25.54
C PRO A 33 -5.00 -3.53 26.51
N VAL A 34 -4.14 -3.36 27.52
CA VAL A 34 -3.92 -4.32 28.62
C VAL A 34 -4.24 -3.66 29.97
N PRO A 35 -5.52 -3.57 30.36
CA PRO A 35 -5.91 -3.08 31.67
C PRO A 35 -5.36 -3.97 32.79
N VAL A 36 -5.11 -3.39 33.96
CA VAL A 36 -4.77 -4.16 35.17
C VAL A 36 -5.90 -5.14 35.49
N GLY A 37 -5.55 -6.40 35.76
CA GLY A 37 -6.53 -7.48 36.02
C GLY A 37 -7.19 -8.06 34.77
N ALA A 38 -6.80 -7.64 33.56
CA ALA A 38 -7.33 -8.23 32.34
C ALA A 38 -6.89 -9.70 32.19
N GLU A 39 -7.85 -10.55 31.82
CA GLU A 39 -7.58 -11.95 31.50
C GLU A 39 -6.72 -12.06 30.22
N ALA A 40 -5.68 -12.88 30.28
CA ALA A 40 -4.62 -12.94 29.27
C ALA A 40 -5.12 -13.42 27.88
N LEU A 41 -6.01 -14.41 27.81
CA LEU A 41 -6.59 -14.87 26.55
C LEU A 41 -7.48 -13.80 25.91
N SER A 42 -8.21 -13.02 26.70
CA SER A 42 -8.99 -11.88 26.23
C SER A 42 -8.10 -10.81 25.60
N VAL A 43 -6.97 -10.50 26.24
CA VAL A 43 -5.94 -9.60 25.67
C VAL A 43 -5.39 -10.18 24.36
N LEU A 44 -5.01 -11.47 24.33
CA LEU A 44 -4.48 -12.11 23.13
C LEU A 44 -5.48 -12.11 21.97
N LYS A 45 -6.77 -12.34 22.24
CA LYS A 45 -7.82 -12.24 21.22
C LYS A 45 -7.94 -10.83 20.66
N ARG A 46 -7.84 -9.79 21.50
CA ARG A 46 -7.83 -8.39 21.03
C ARG A 46 -6.60 -8.09 20.19
N GLU A 47 -5.43 -8.60 20.59
CA GLU A 47 -4.18 -8.40 19.85
C GLU A 47 -4.21 -9.08 18.48
N ARG A 48 -4.78 -10.29 18.38
CA ARG A 48 -5.00 -10.94 17.08
C ARG A 48 -5.88 -10.10 16.17
N ARG A 49 -6.96 -9.51 16.68
CA ARG A 49 -7.80 -8.60 15.88
C ARG A 49 -7.06 -7.35 15.43
N ALA A 50 -6.15 -6.80 16.24
CA ALA A 50 -5.30 -5.68 15.82
C ALA A 50 -4.35 -6.12 14.69
N THR A 51 -3.70 -7.27 14.88
CA THR A 51 -2.83 -7.88 13.86
C THR A 51 -3.58 -8.14 12.54
N ASP A 52 -4.82 -8.62 12.60
CA ASP A 52 -5.65 -8.85 11.41
C ASP A 52 -5.92 -7.54 10.64
N ARG A 53 -6.22 -6.44 11.36
CA ARG A 53 -6.40 -5.12 10.74
C ARG A 53 -5.12 -4.60 10.10
N ALA A 54 -3.98 -4.77 10.78
CA ALA A 54 -2.67 -4.40 10.25
C ALA A 54 -2.35 -5.20 8.97
N ASN A 55 -2.54 -6.52 8.99
CA ASN A 55 -2.25 -7.40 7.85
C ASN A 55 -3.19 -7.13 6.67
N ALA A 56 -4.48 -6.89 6.92
CA ALA A 56 -5.42 -6.50 5.87
C ALA A 56 -4.99 -5.20 5.18
N ARG A 57 -4.46 -4.25 5.94
CA ARG A 57 -3.89 -3.01 5.40
C ARG A 57 -2.63 -3.27 4.58
N VAL A 58 -1.68 -4.06 5.09
CA VAL A 58 -0.46 -4.45 4.36
C VAL A 58 -0.81 -5.06 3.01
N GLN A 59 -1.77 -5.99 2.97
CA GLN A 59 -2.21 -6.63 1.72
C GLN A 59 -2.79 -5.64 0.71
N ARG A 60 -3.65 -4.71 1.16
CA ARG A 60 -4.21 -3.68 0.26
C ARG A 60 -3.14 -2.75 -0.28
N CYS A 61 -2.19 -2.33 0.55
CA CYS A 61 -1.11 -1.42 0.16
C CYS A 61 -0.12 -2.09 -0.79
N ALA A 62 0.22 -3.36 -0.55
CA ALA A 62 1.03 -4.17 -1.47
C ALA A 62 0.32 -4.29 -2.83
N LYS A 63 -0.97 -4.64 -2.85
CA LYS A 63 -1.75 -4.73 -4.09
C LYS A 63 -1.79 -3.41 -4.85
N HIS A 64 -1.93 -2.28 -4.17
CA HIS A 64 -1.88 -0.97 -4.82
C HIS A 64 -0.52 -0.71 -5.49
N TYR A 65 0.58 -1.07 -4.82
CA TYR A 65 1.91 -0.98 -5.40
C TYR A 65 2.06 -1.91 -6.62
N ASP A 66 1.66 -3.18 -6.51
CA ASP A 66 1.76 -4.15 -7.60
C ASP A 66 0.97 -3.68 -8.83
N ASN A 67 -0.24 -3.16 -8.63
CA ASN A 67 -1.05 -2.58 -9.70
C ASN A 67 -0.38 -1.36 -10.34
N THR A 68 0.26 -0.52 -9.53
CA THR A 68 0.99 0.67 -10.02
C THR A 68 2.19 0.24 -10.86
N ALA A 69 2.97 -0.74 -10.38
CA ALA A 69 4.09 -1.30 -11.12
C ALA A 69 3.65 -1.91 -12.45
N ALA A 70 2.59 -2.75 -12.44
CA ALA A 70 2.05 -3.35 -13.65
C ALA A 70 1.61 -2.29 -14.68
N ALA A 71 0.95 -1.21 -14.23
CA ALA A 71 0.53 -0.13 -15.12
C ALA A 71 1.72 0.61 -15.75
N LEU A 72 2.81 0.79 -15.01
CA LEU A 72 4.03 1.42 -15.52
C LEU A 72 4.80 0.54 -16.49
N GLU A 73 4.72 -0.78 -16.33
CA GLU A 73 5.30 -1.76 -17.26
C GLU A 73 4.46 -1.97 -18.53
N GLY A 74 3.28 -1.35 -18.64
CA GLY A 74 2.34 -1.57 -19.74
C GLY A 74 1.54 -2.87 -19.63
N ASN A 75 1.56 -3.48 -18.44
CA ASN A 75 0.90 -4.74 -18.09
C ASN A 75 -0.36 -4.51 -17.22
N ALA A 76 -0.96 -3.32 -17.27
CA ALA A 76 -2.19 -3.03 -16.54
C ALA A 76 -3.28 -4.05 -16.94
N PRO A 77 -3.97 -4.69 -15.98
CA PRO A 77 -5.13 -5.54 -16.26
C PRO A 77 -6.32 -4.73 -16.79
#